data_AF-A0A099F189-F1
#
_entry.id   AF-A0A099F189-F1
#
_cell.length_a   1.000
_cell.length_b   1.000
_cell.length_c   1.000
_cell.angle_alpha   90.00
_cell.angle_beta   90.00
_cell.angle_gamma   90.00
#
_symmetry.space_group_name_H-M   'P 1'
#
loop_
_entity.id
_entity.type
_entity.pdbx_description
1 polymer ?
#
loop_
_entity_poly.entity_id
_entity_poly.type
_entity_poly.pdbx_seq_one_letter_code
_entity_poly.pdbx_strand_id
1 'polypeptide(L)'
;MANDPDMTGADASHDPTRRSWIKGADDAGGDFPIQNLPFGAFSVAGGPVHIGVAIGRQILDLTVLERQGLLRPGGDAEVFRSGILNPFMALPPRIWTGTRHRIADLLDRNNAPPARSQCRLRQAVGV
;
A
#
# COMPACT_ATOMS: atom_id res chain seq x y z
N MET A 1 -3.61 19.63 34.38
CA MET A 1 -3.82 18.17 34.47
C MET A 1 -5.19 17.86 33.90
N ALA A 2 -5.27 17.72 32.58
CA ALA A 2 -6.40 17.07 31.92
C ALA A 2 -5.81 15.78 31.35
N ASN A 3 -6.27 14.66 31.87
CA ASN A 3 -5.86 13.35 31.43
C ASN A 3 -6.82 12.98 30.30
N ASP A 4 -6.43 13.23 29.05
CA ASP A 4 -7.19 12.82 27.86
C ASP A 4 -7.13 11.29 27.72
N PRO A 5 -8.22 10.55 27.97
CA PRO A 5 -8.22 9.11 27.91
C PRO A 5 -8.90 8.65 26.62
N ASP A 6 -8.32 8.91 25.44
CA ASP A 6 -8.61 8.14 24.21
C ASP A 6 -7.67 8.48 23.04
N MET A 7 -6.42 7.99 23.08
CA MET A 7 -5.55 7.86 21.90
C MET A 7 -5.28 6.37 21.62
N THR A 8 -6.31 5.54 21.74
CA THR A 8 -6.19 4.08 21.46
C THR A 8 -7.25 3.63 20.47
N GLY A 9 -7.43 4.40 19.40
CA GLY A 9 -7.86 3.82 18.13
C GLY A 9 -6.73 2.91 17.66
N ALA A 10 -6.81 1.63 17.99
CA ALA A 10 -5.91 0.59 17.51
C ALA A 10 -5.61 0.85 16.03
N ASP A 11 -4.34 1.08 15.72
CA ASP A 11 -3.86 1.24 14.35
C ASP A 11 -4.24 -0.05 13.60
N ALA A 12 -5.37 -0.02 12.88
CA ALA A 12 -5.94 -1.18 12.23
C ALA A 12 -4.99 -1.76 11.16
N SER A 13 -3.93 -1.04 10.80
CA SER A 13 -2.87 -1.54 9.92
C SER A 13 -1.89 -2.46 10.66
N HIS A 14 -1.77 -2.37 11.99
CA HIS A 14 -0.89 -3.20 12.82
C HIS A 14 -1.57 -4.41 13.47
N ASP A 15 -2.84 -4.68 13.15
CA ASP A 15 -3.53 -5.85 13.68
C ASP A 15 -2.81 -7.15 13.23
N PRO A 16 -2.26 -7.96 14.16
CA PRO A 16 -1.52 -9.18 13.82
C PRO A 16 -2.43 -10.28 13.25
N THR A 17 -3.76 -10.11 13.33
CA THR A 17 -4.75 -11.01 12.74
C THR A 17 -5.08 -10.66 11.29
N ARG A 18 -4.67 -9.47 10.79
CA ARG A 18 -4.81 -9.15 9.37
C ARG A 18 -3.93 -10.08 8.55
N ARG A 19 -4.55 -10.61 7.51
CA ARG A 19 -3.98 -11.60 6.61
C ARG A 19 -4.14 -11.06 5.20
N SER A 20 -3.08 -11.12 4.43
CA SER A 20 -3.14 -10.66 3.04
C SER A 20 -3.65 -11.76 2.13
N TRP A 21 -4.36 -11.42 1.06
CA TRP A 21 -4.66 -12.40 0.01
C TRP A 21 -3.44 -12.69 -0.89
N ILE A 22 -2.33 -11.94 -0.72
CA ILE A 22 -1.06 -12.17 -1.41
C ILE A 22 -0.37 -13.41 -0.86
N LYS A 23 -0.11 -14.38 -1.73
CA LYS A 23 0.66 -15.58 -1.38
C LYS A 23 2.07 -15.21 -0.89
N GLY A 24 2.45 -15.71 0.28
CA GLY A 24 3.75 -15.48 0.91
C GLY A 24 3.81 -14.28 1.86
N ALA A 25 2.74 -13.49 1.97
CA ALA A 25 2.66 -12.39 2.95
C ALA A 25 2.38 -12.89 4.38
N ASP A 26 1.73 -14.05 4.51
CA ASP A 26 1.45 -14.72 5.79
C ASP A 26 2.49 -15.82 6.11
N ASP A 27 3.58 -15.91 5.36
CA ASP A 27 4.59 -16.97 5.54
C ASP A 27 5.36 -16.75 6.85
N ALA A 28 5.56 -17.83 7.61
CA ALA A 28 6.26 -17.78 8.90
C ALA A 28 7.75 -17.49 8.67
N GLY A 29 8.12 -16.21 8.73
CA GLY A 29 9.48 -15.71 8.44
C GLY A 29 9.57 -14.75 7.26
N GLY A 30 8.45 -14.32 6.68
CA GLY A 30 8.46 -13.27 5.65
C GLY A 30 8.85 -11.91 6.23
N ASP A 31 9.88 -11.26 5.66
CA ASP A 31 10.33 -9.90 6.02
C ASP A 31 9.28 -8.79 5.76
N PHE A 32 8.25 -9.08 4.97
CA PHE A 32 7.29 -8.10 4.47
C PHE A 32 5.83 -8.49 4.73
N PRO A 33 5.39 -8.51 6.00
CA PRO A 33 3.99 -8.76 6.33
C PRO A 33 3.13 -7.52 6.03
N ILE A 34 1.79 -7.69 5.99
CA ILE A 34 0.83 -6.60 5.67
C ILE A 34 0.92 -5.40 6.63
N GLN A 35 1.56 -5.57 7.78
CA GLN A 35 1.78 -4.52 8.77
C GLN A 35 2.97 -3.61 8.42
N ASN A 36 3.98 -4.09 7.69
CA ASN A 36 5.24 -3.35 7.48
C ASN A 36 5.22 -2.43 6.23
N LEU A 37 4.56 -2.86 5.15
CA LEU A 37 4.34 -2.14 3.87
C LEU A 37 5.39 -1.04 3.55
N PRO A 38 6.65 -1.42 3.29
CA PRO A 38 7.70 -0.46 2.94
C PRO A 38 7.49 0.10 1.53
N PHE A 39 7.53 1.42 1.39
CA PHE A 39 7.50 2.09 0.09
C PHE A 39 8.90 2.06 -0.54
N GLY A 40 8.97 1.67 -1.81
CA GLY A 40 10.22 1.62 -2.57
C GLY A 40 10.03 2.02 -4.02
N ALA A 41 11.09 2.49 -4.66
CA ALA A 41 11.14 2.64 -6.10
C ALA A 41 11.73 1.36 -6.72
N PHE A 42 11.11 0.85 -7.78
CA PHE A 42 11.57 -0.32 -8.51
C PHE A 42 11.45 -0.10 -10.02
N SER A 43 12.16 -0.90 -10.81
CA SER A 43 12.04 -0.89 -12.27
C SER A 43 12.05 -2.32 -12.78
N VAL A 44 11.21 -2.59 -13.78
CA VAL A 44 11.11 -3.93 -14.39
C VAL A 44 11.86 -3.92 -15.72
N ALA A 45 12.84 -4.81 -15.87
CA ALA A 45 13.60 -5.01 -17.11
C ALA A 45 14.23 -3.72 -17.70
N GLY A 46 14.67 -2.79 -16.85
CA GLY A 46 15.24 -1.50 -17.28
C GLY A 46 14.22 -0.50 -17.82
N GLY A 47 12.93 -0.77 -17.59
CA GLY A 47 11.83 0.14 -17.93
C GLY A 47 11.74 1.37 -17.01
N PRO A 48 10.66 2.16 -17.14
CA PRO A 48 10.45 3.33 -16.29
C PRO A 48 10.45 2.97 -14.81
N VAL A 49 11.00 3.85 -13.97
CA VAL A 49 10.99 3.69 -12.52
C VAL A 49 9.56 3.87 -12.02
N HIS A 50 9.07 2.87 -11.30
CA HIS A 50 7.76 2.83 -10.68
C HIS A 50 7.92 2.85 -9.16
N ILE A 51 6.88 3.32 -8.47
CA ILE A 51 6.82 3.24 -7.01
C ILE A 51 5.96 2.04 -6.64
N GLY A 52 6.46 1.22 -5.74
CA GLY A 52 5.79 0.02 -5.27
C GLY A 52 5.95 -0.22 -3.77
N VAL A 53 5.20 -1.19 -3.28
CA VAL A 53 5.29 -1.68 -1.90
C VAL A 53 5.60 -3.17 -1.93
N ALA A 54 6.64 -3.59 -1.22
CA ALA A 54 6.95 -5.00 -1.08
C ALA A 54 5.97 -5.67 -0.09
N ILE A 55 5.37 -6.79 -0.50
CA ILE A 55 4.52 -7.62 0.36
C ILE A 55 4.77 -9.11 0.08
N GLY A 56 5.21 -9.83 1.11
CA GLY A 56 5.64 -11.22 1.00
C GLY A 56 6.77 -11.37 -0.03
N ARG A 57 6.43 -12.00 -1.17
CA ARG A 57 7.35 -12.24 -2.31
C ARG A 57 6.96 -11.48 -3.58
N GLN A 58 6.04 -10.53 -3.46
CA GLN A 58 5.48 -9.77 -4.58
C GLN A 58 5.63 -8.27 -4.29
N ILE A 59 5.59 -7.47 -5.36
CA ILE A 59 5.60 -6.02 -5.28
C ILE A 59 4.25 -5.51 -5.78
N LEU A 60 3.60 -4.67 -4.98
CA LEU A 60 2.41 -3.94 -5.37
C LEU A 60 2.80 -2.62 -6.02
N ASP A 61 2.52 -2.46 -7.31
CA ASP A 61 2.82 -1.25 -8.08
C ASP A 61 1.81 -0.12 -7.77
N LEU A 62 2.25 0.88 -6.99
CA LEU A 62 1.45 2.04 -6.65
C LEU A 62 1.22 2.97 -7.84
N THR A 63 2.18 3.04 -8.77
CA THR A 63 2.05 3.83 -9.99
C THR A 63 0.92 3.27 -10.88
N VAL A 64 0.76 1.94 -10.94
CA VAL A 64 -0.37 1.30 -11.63
C VAL A 64 -1.68 1.52 -10.87
N LEU A 65 -1.68 1.35 -9.55
CA LEU A 65 -2.88 1.61 -8.73
C LEU A 65 -3.39 3.05 -8.87
N GLU A 66 -2.47 4.01 -8.94
CA GLU A 66 -2.79 5.42 -9.15
C GLU A 66 -3.40 5.62 -10.54
N ARG A 67 -2.78 5.11 -11.60
CA ARG A 67 -3.35 5.16 -12.96
C ARG A 67 -4.72 4.51 -13.06
N GLN A 68 -4.95 3.43 -12.33
CA GLN A 68 -6.23 2.71 -12.27
C GLN A 68 -7.30 3.40 -11.41
N GLY A 69 -6.95 4.48 -10.71
CA GLY A 69 -7.85 5.24 -9.84
C GLY A 69 -8.21 4.52 -8.54
N LEU A 70 -7.45 3.49 -8.15
CA LEU A 70 -7.64 2.77 -6.88
C LEU A 70 -6.97 3.50 -5.70
N LEU A 71 -5.95 4.32 -6.00
CA LEU A 71 -5.17 5.09 -5.04
C LEU A 71 -4.94 6.51 -5.59
N ARG A 72 -5.19 7.56 -4.81
CA ARG A 72 -5.05 8.96 -5.24
C ARG A 72 -4.49 9.79 -4.08
N PRO A 73 -3.22 9.59 -3.69
CA PRO A 73 -2.66 10.31 -2.53
C PRO A 73 -2.51 11.81 -2.79
N GLY A 74 -2.21 12.20 -4.02
CA GLY A 74 -2.13 13.60 -4.45
C GLY A 74 -3.46 14.21 -4.88
N GLY A 75 -4.58 13.50 -4.70
CA GLY A 75 -5.85 13.88 -5.30
C GLY A 75 -5.77 13.79 -6.83
N ASP A 76 -5.89 14.91 -7.53
CA ASP A 76 -5.82 14.98 -9.00
C ASP A 76 -4.37 14.92 -9.54
N ALA A 77 -3.37 15.11 -8.67
CA ALA A 77 -1.97 15.01 -9.05
C ALA A 77 -1.48 13.55 -8.96
N GLU A 78 -0.90 13.05 -10.06
CA GLU A 78 -0.22 11.75 -10.09
C GLU A 78 1.19 11.87 -9.49
N VAL A 79 1.34 11.53 -8.22
CA VAL A 79 2.62 11.69 -7.50
C VAL A 79 3.56 10.50 -7.68
N PHE A 80 3.03 9.34 -8.06
CA PHE A 80 3.83 8.12 -8.27
C PHE A 80 4.26 7.93 -9.73
N ARG A 81 3.64 8.66 -10.66
CA ARG A 81 3.96 8.61 -12.10
C ARG A 81 5.39 9.05 -12.43
N SER A 82 5.98 9.93 -11.63
CA SER A 82 7.35 10.40 -11.81
C SER A 82 8.43 9.41 -11.37
N GLY A 83 8.05 8.26 -10.78
CA GLY A 83 9.02 7.25 -10.35
C GLY A 83 9.91 7.67 -9.17
N ILE A 84 9.56 8.77 -8.50
CA ILE A 84 10.29 9.31 -7.35
C ILE A 84 9.34 9.44 -6.16
N LEU A 85 9.82 9.09 -4.97
CA LEU A 85 9.01 9.16 -3.74
C LEU A 85 8.94 10.59 -3.17
N ASN A 86 9.86 11.48 -3.56
CA ASN A 86 9.94 12.87 -3.10
C ASN A 86 8.61 13.65 -3.15
N PRO A 87 7.85 13.68 -4.26
CA PRO A 87 6.57 14.38 -4.30
C PRO A 87 5.55 13.81 -3.31
N PHE A 88 5.55 12.48 -3.11
CA PHE A 88 4.74 11.85 -2.09
C PHE A 88 5.23 12.19 -0.67
N MET A 89 6.54 12.24 -0.46
CA MET A 89 7.16 12.64 0.81
C MET A 89 7.00 14.15 1.12
N ALA A 90 6.64 14.97 0.14
CA ALA A 90 6.26 16.36 0.39
C ALA A 90 4.81 16.50 0.90
N LEU A 91 4.00 15.44 0.79
CA LEU A 91 2.62 15.45 1.26
C LEU A 91 2.55 15.35 2.79
N PRO A 92 1.48 15.88 3.40
CA PRO A 92 1.33 15.86 4.84
C PRO A 92 1.13 14.44 5.38
N PRO A 93 1.55 14.14 6.63
CA PRO A 93 1.55 12.79 7.20
C PRO A 93 0.18 12.08 7.14
N ARG A 94 -0.92 12.84 7.22
CA ARG A 94 -2.28 12.31 7.07
C ARG A 94 -2.48 11.55 5.75
N ILE A 95 -1.82 11.99 4.68
CA ILE A 95 -1.89 11.35 3.37
C ILE A 95 -1.11 10.04 3.38
N TRP A 96 0.03 10.00 4.05
CA TRP A 96 0.82 8.76 4.18
C TRP A 96 0.07 7.70 4.96
N THR A 97 -0.51 8.08 6.11
CA THR A 97 -1.34 7.18 6.92
C THR A 97 -2.57 6.71 6.13
N GLY A 98 -3.29 7.62 5.46
CA GLY A 98 -4.43 7.26 4.62
C GLY A 98 -4.05 6.34 3.45
N THR A 99 -2.90 6.57 2.84
CA THR A 99 -2.36 5.73 1.75
C THR A 99 -2.03 4.33 2.27
N ARG A 100 -1.36 4.23 3.42
CA ARG A 100 -1.07 2.94 4.07
C ARG A 100 -2.34 2.19 4.43
N HIS A 101 -3.31 2.84 5.06
CA HIS A 101 -4.60 2.21 5.39
C HIS A 101 -5.31 1.70 4.14
N ARG A 102 -5.31 2.51 3.06
CA ARG A 102 -5.94 2.11 1.79
C ARG A 102 -5.25 0.91 1.16
N ILE A 103 -3.92 0.87 1.18
CA ILE A 103 -3.14 -0.27 0.68
C ILE A 103 -3.41 -1.51 1.53
N ALA A 104 -3.39 -1.37 2.86
CA ALA A 104 -3.70 -2.46 3.78
C ALA A 104 -5.12 -3.00 3.53
N ASP A 105 -6.12 -2.14 3.34
CA ASP A 105 -7.48 -2.55 2.99
C ASP A 105 -7.58 -3.28 1.65
N LEU A 106 -6.85 -2.83 0.63
CA LEU A 106 -6.82 -3.51 -0.66
C LEU A 106 -6.17 -4.89 -0.56
N LEU A 107 -5.16 -5.03 0.30
CA LEU A 107 -4.41 -6.27 0.51
C LEU A 107 -5.09 -7.22 1.50
N ASP A 108 -6.02 -6.74 2.31
CA ASP A 108 -6.72 -7.52 3.31
C ASP A 108 -7.63 -8.58 2.65
N ARG A 109 -7.43 -9.84 3.05
CA ARG A 109 -8.25 -10.96 2.56
C ARG A 109 -9.72 -10.84 2.95
N ASN A 110 -10.01 -10.19 4.08
CA ASN A 110 -11.37 -10.06 4.62
C ASN A 110 -12.09 -8.83 4.06
N ASN A 111 -11.36 -7.89 3.46
CA ASN A 111 -11.90 -6.69 2.84
C ASN A 111 -11.74 -6.76 1.31
N ALA A 112 -12.33 -7.79 0.71
CA ALA A 112 -12.23 -7.97 -0.73
C ALA A 112 -12.92 -6.80 -1.46
N PRO A 113 -12.18 -6.00 -2.26
CA PRO A 113 -12.80 -4.95 -3.04
C PRO A 113 -13.69 -5.55 -4.14
N PRO A 114 -14.59 -4.76 -4.77
CA PRO A 114 -15.45 -5.25 -5.84
C PRO A 114 -14.65 -5.97 -6.94
N ALA A 115 -15.24 -6.98 -7.59
CA ALA A 115 -14.54 -7.83 -8.57
C ALA A 115 -13.74 -7.05 -9.63
N ARG A 116 -14.26 -5.90 -10.10
CA ARG A 116 -13.56 -5.02 -11.06
C ARG A 116 -12.27 -4.43 -10.48
N SER A 117 -12.33 -3.96 -9.24
CA SER A 117 -11.18 -3.44 -8.50
C SER A 117 -10.20 -4.56 -8.18
N GLN A 118 -10.68 -5.77 -7.89
CA GLN A 118 -9.85 -6.93 -7.63
C GLN A 118 -9.07 -7.38 -8.88
N CYS A 119 -9.69 -7.40 -10.06
CA CYS A 119 -8.98 -7.66 -11.31
C CYS A 119 -7.86 -6.63 -11.55
N ARG A 120 -8.16 -5.35 -11.34
CA ARG A 120 -7.19 -4.24 -11.48
C ARG A 120 -6.04 -4.35 -10.48
N LEU A 121 -6.37 -4.59 -9.21
CA LEU A 121 -5.41 -4.80 -8.14
C LEU A 121 -4.47 -5.98 -8.45
N ARG A 122 -5.01 -7.10 -8.93
CA ARG A 122 -4.21 -8.26 -9.35
C ARG A 122 -3.31 -7.98 -10.55
N GLN A 123 -3.66 -7.04 -11.42
CA GLN A 123 -2.78 -6.56 -12.49
C GLN A 123 -1.68 -5.62 -11.99
N ALA A 124 -1.92 -4.92 -10.88
CA ALA A 124 -0.93 -4.04 -10.26
C ALA A 124 0.07 -4.79 -9.38
N VAL A 125 -0.22 -6.05 -9.01
CA VAL A 125 0.71 -6.90 -8.27
C VAL A 125 1.62 -7.63 -9.26
N GLY A 126 2.93 -7.44 -9.14
CA GLY A 126 3.95 -8.00 -10.01
C GLY A 126 5.10 -8.64 -9.22
N VAL A 127 6.02 -9.28 -9.96
CA VAL A 127 7.25 -9.92 -9.46
C VAL A 127 8.47 -9.10 -9.85
#